data_AF-A0A2K1FQI0-F1
#
_entry.id   AF-A0A2K1FQI0-F1
#
_cell.length_a   1.000
_cell.length_b   1.000
_cell.length_c   1.000
_cell.angle_alpha   90.00
_cell.angle_beta   90.00
_cell.angle_gamma   90.00
#
_symmetry.space_group_name_H-M   'P 1'
#
loop_
_entity.id
_entity.type
_entity.pdbx_description
1 polymer ?
#
loop_
_entity_poly.entity_id
_entity_poly.type
_entity_poly.pdbx_seq_one_letter_code
_entity_poly.pdbx_strand_id
1 'polypeptide(L)'
;MRGSDDRSEGLFSYVSCEARVPASHPLRPIRAIVDEALEVMSPAFEGLYSKIGRPSIPPEKLLRALLLQAFYSVRSERQLMEQLDYNLLFRWFV
;
A
#
# COMPACT_ATOMS: atom_id res chain seq x y z
N MET A 1 35.37 -4.50 -5.25
CA MET A 1 35.58 -3.12 -5.74
C MET A 1 34.48 -2.25 -5.16
N ARG A 2 34.79 -1.05 -4.66
CA ARG A 2 33.79 -0.13 -4.11
C ARG A 2 33.11 0.60 -5.28
N GLY A 3 31.79 0.54 -5.35
CA GLY A 3 31.01 1.27 -6.36
C GLY A 3 31.02 2.79 -6.13
N SER A 4 30.67 3.55 -7.17
CA SER A 4 30.43 4.99 -7.10
C SER A 4 29.15 5.30 -6.31
N ASP A 5 29.19 6.37 -5.52
CA ASP A 5 28.00 6.93 -4.85
C ASP A 5 27.31 7.90 -5.80
N ASP A 6 26.66 7.34 -6.83
CA ASP A 6 25.98 8.13 -7.85
C ASP A 6 24.63 8.60 -7.30
N ARG A 7 24.59 9.87 -6.89
CA ARG A 7 23.34 10.51 -6.48
C ARG A 7 22.42 10.67 -7.69
N SER A 8 21.18 10.22 -7.56
CA SER A 8 20.18 10.41 -8.60
C SER A 8 19.76 11.88 -8.67
N GLU A 9 20.43 12.67 -9.51
CA GLU A 9 20.13 14.09 -9.75
C GLU A 9 19.03 14.32 -10.82
N GLY A 10 18.51 13.24 -11.41
CA GLY A 10 17.41 13.30 -12.39
C GLY A 10 16.06 13.59 -11.74
N LEU A 11 15.32 14.55 -12.30
CA LEU A 11 14.03 15.03 -11.75
C LEU A 11 12.89 13.99 -11.80
N PHE A 12 13.02 12.92 -12.58
CA PHE A 12 11.97 11.91 -12.77
C PHE A 12 12.54 10.47 -12.82
N SER A 13 11.90 9.55 -12.08
CA SER A 13 12.17 8.10 -12.11
C SER A 13 10.90 7.35 -12.47
N TYR A 14 10.86 6.73 -13.65
CA TYR A 14 9.73 5.92 -14.13
C TYR A 14 9.95 4.44 -13.81
N VAL A 15 9.82 4.07 -12.53
CA VAL A 15 9.92 2.67 -12.10
C VAL A 15 8.64 2.31 -11.37
N SER A 16 8.02 1.18 -11.75
CA SER A 16 6.82 0.71 -11.06
C SER A 16 7.15 0.36 -9.61
N CYS A 17 6.21 0.64 -8.70
CA CYS A 17 6.35 0.20 -7.31
C CYS A 17 6.51 -1.32 -7.21
N GLU A 18 5.87 -2.06 -8.12
CA GLU A 18 6.00 -3.51 -8.27
C GLU A 18 7.46 -3.95 -8.49
N ALA A 19 8.20 -3.28 -9.37
CA ALA A 19 9.61 -3.57 -9.62
C ALA A 19 10.53 -3.13 -8.47
N ARG A 20 10.08 -2.22 -7.60
CA ARG A 20 10.85 -1.73 -6.44
C ARG A 20 10.75 -2.64 -5.23
N VAL A 21 9.68 -3.44 -5.11
CA VAL A 21 9.50 -4.38 -3.99
C VAL A 21 10.12 -5.73 -4.35
N PRO A 22 11.12 -6.23 -3.60
CA PRO A 22 11.78 -7.50 -3.90
C PRO A 22 10.78 -8.66 -4.03
N ALA A 23 11.02 -9.58 -4.96
CA ALA A 23 10.17 -10.77 -5.15
C ALA A 23 10.08 -11.65 -3.89
N SER A 24 11.12 -11.65 -3.06
CA SER A 24 11.19 -12.38 -1.78
C SER A 24 10.60 -11.62 -0.58
N HIS A 25 10.01 -10.43 -0.80
CA HIS A 25 9.51 -9.62 0.30
C HIS A 25 8.30 -10.29 0.98
N PRO A 26 8.27 -10.42 2.32
CA PRO A 26 7.24 -11.19 3.04
C PRO A 26 5.82 -10.63 2.88
N LEU A 27 5.66 -9.33 2.58
CA LEU A 27 4.35 -8.74 2.30
C LEU A 27 3.73 -9.23 0.97
N ARG A 28 4.49 -9.83 0.04
CA ARG A 28 3.93 -10.34 -1.23
C ARG A 28 2.91 -11.46 -1.04
N PRO A 29 3.23 -12.58 -0.37
CA PRO A 29 2.23 -13.61 -0.11
C PRO A 29 1.09 -13.07 0.76
N ILE A 30 1.37 -12.18 1.73
CA ILE A 30 0.34 -11.56 2.56
C ILE A 30 -0.63 -10.73 1.71
N ARG A 31 -0.11 -9.92 0.79
CA ARG A 31 -0.93 -9.11 -0.12
C ARG A 31 -1.87 -9.98 -0.95
N ALA A 32 -1.38 -11.10 -1.50
CA ALA A 32 -2.21 -12.01 -2.28
C ALA A 32 -3.38 -12.57 -1.45
N ILE A 33 -3.11 -13.02 -0.22
CA ILE A 33 -4.13 -13.53 0.71
C ILE A 33 -5.16 -12.44 1.06
N VAL A 34 -4.68 -11.23 1.33
CA VAL A 34 -5.53 -10.08 1.67
C VAL A 34 -6.40 -9.68 0.49
N ASP A 35 -5.84 -9.63 -0.72
CA ASP A 35 -6.58 -9.28 -1.93
C ASP A 35 -7.68 -10.31 -2.22
N GLU A 36 -7.41 -11.60 -2.05
CA GLU A 36 -8.44 -12.65 -2.17
C GLU A 36 -9.55 -12.49 -1.11
N ALA A 37 -9.18 -12.24 0.15
CA ALA A 37 -10.17 -12.03 1.21
C ALA A 37 -11.04 -10.80 0.97
N LEU A 38 -10.44 -9.70 0.50
CA LEU A 38 -11.14 -8.45 0.20
C LEU A 38 -12.07 -8.59 -1.01
N GLU A 39 -11.66 -9.35 -2.03
CA GLU A 39 -12.51 -9.64 -3.20
C GLU A 39 -13.80 -10.36 -2.78
N VAL A 40 -13.71 -11.34 -1.89
CA VAL A 40 -14.89 -12.04 -1.34
C VAL A 40 -15.81 -11.09 -0.57
N MET A 41 -15.27 -10.06 0.08
CA MET A 41 -16.04 -9.07 0.83
C MET A 41 -16.59 -7.92 -0.03
N SER A 42 -16.05 -7.71 -1.23
CA SER A 42 -16.39 -6.58 -2.11
C SER A 42 -17.90 -6.41 -2.35
N PRO A 43 -18.70 -7.46 -2.63
CA PRO A 43 -20.14 -7.31 -2.81
C PRO A 43 -20.87 -6.79 -1.56
N ALA A 44 -20.40 -7.18 -0.38
CA ALA A 44 -20.96 -6.69 0.89
C ALA A 44 -20.62 -5.21 1.11
N PHE A 45 -19.40 -4.80 0.76
CA PHE A 45 -18.99 -3.40 0.81
C PHE A 45 -19.81 -2.53 -0.15
N GLU A 46 -19.96 -2.95 -1.40
CA GLU A 46 -20.78 -2.27 -2.41
C GLU A 46 -22.23 -2.04 -1.91
N GLY A 47 -22.80 -3.02 -1.20
CA GLY A 47 -24.13 -2.89 -0.60
C GLY A 47 -24.23 -1.80 0.48
N LEU A 48 -23.13 -1.43 1.13
CA LEU A 48 -23.07 -0.37 2.15
C LEU A 48 -22.85 1.02 1.55
N TYR A 49 -22.41 1.10 0.30
CA TYR A 49 -22.09 2.37 -0.35
C TYR A 49 -23.31 3.06 -0.96
N SER A 50 -23.40 4.37 -0.75
CA SER A 50 -24.38 5.20 -1.44
C SER A 50 -24.08 5.25 -2.93
N LYS A 51 -25.12 5.05 -3.76
CA LYS A 51 -25.05 5.23 -5.22
C LYS A 51 -24.95 6.70 -5.63
N ILE A 52 -25.15 7.63 -4.69
CA ILE A 52 -25.17 9.07 -4.93
C ILE A 52 -24.25 9.76 -3.91
N GLY A 53 -23.45 10.73 -4.35
CA GLY A 53 -22.61 11.55 -3.48
C GLY A 53 -21.15 11.55 -3.90
N ARG A 54 -20.28 12.06 -3.02
CA ARG A 54 -18.84 12.09 -3.25
C ARG A 54 -18.26 10.67 -3.13
N PRO A 55 -17.45 10.21 -4.10
CA PRO A 55 -16.71 8.96 -3.97
C PRO A 55 -15.86 8.99 -2.70
N SER A 56 -16.04 8.00 -1.85
CA SER A 56 -15.20 7.81 -0.66
C SER A 56 -13.97 6.96 -1.01
N ILE A 57 -13.03 6.84 -0.08
CA ILE A 57 -11.92 5.89 -0.21
C ILE A 57 -12.49 4.46 -0.09
N PRO A 58 -12.14 3.53 -1.01
CA PRO A 58 -12.58 2.15 -0.91
C PRO A 58 -12.14 1.49 0.42
N PRO A 59 -13.00 0.70 1.07
CA PRO A 59 -12.71 0.11 2.37
C PRO A 59 -11.51 -0.85 2.30
N GLU A 60 -11.25 -1.46 1.16
CA GLU A 60 -10.09 -2.29 0.88
C GLU A 60 -8.79 -1.54 1.18
N LYS A 61 -8.68 -0.28 0.73
CA LYS A 61 -7.48 0.54 0.97
C LYS A 61 -7.27 0.82 2.45
N LEU A 62 -8.36 1.11 3.16
CA LEU A 62 -8.30 1.34 4.60
C LEU A 62 -7.86 0.06 5.32
N LEU A 63 -8.43 -1.08 4.99
CA LEU A 63 -8.10 -2.37 5.60
C LEU A 63 -6.64 -2.77 5.33
N ARG A 64 -6.13 -2.59 4.10
CA ARG A 64 -4.70 -2.82 3.80
C ARG A 64 -3.80 -1.88 4.61
N ALA A 65 -4.17 -0.61 4.76
CA ALA A 65 -3.41 0.34 5.56
C ALA A 65 -3.37 -0.05 7.06
N LEU A 66 -4.50 -0.52 7.61
CA LEU A 66 -4.58 -1.01 8.99
C LEU A 66 -3.72 -2.26 9.22
N LEU A 67 -3.61 -3.15 8.23
CA LEU A 67 -2.68 -4.28 8.31
C LEU A 67 -1.22 -3.83 8.38
N LEU A 68 -0.82 -2.84 7.57
CA LEU A 68 0.52 -2.26 7.66
C LEU A 68 0.76 -1.64 9.03
N GLN A 69 -0.24 -0.94 9.59
CA GLN A 69 -0.15 -0.38 10.93
C GLN A 69 0.11 -1.46 11.98
N ALA A 70 -0.58 -2.60 11.89
CA ALA A 70 -0.38 -3.74 12.78
C ALA A 70 1.01 -4.40 12.58
N PHE A 71 1.39 -4.73 11.34
CA PHE A 71 2.65 -5.43 11.05
C PHE A 71 3.90 -4.62 11.42
N TYR A 72 3.84 -3.30 11.24
CA TYR A 72 4.96 -2.41 11.52
C TYR A 72 4.83 -1.65 12.84
N SER A 73 3.82 -1.99 13.66
CA SER A 73 3.57 -1.34 14.96
C SER A 73 3.53 0.19 14.86
N VAL A 74 2.93 0.72 13.79
CA VAL A 74 2.78 2.16 13.57
C VAL A 74 1.83 2.73 14.62
N ARG A 75 2.28 3.75 15.35
CA ARG A 75 1.67 4.13 16.64
C ARG A 75 0.40 4.96 16.50
N SER A 76 0.14 5.51 15.31
CA SER A 76 -1.05 6.33 15.05
C SER A 76 -1.40 6.36 13.57
N GLU A 77 -2.65 6.66 13.27
CA GLU A 77 -3.12 6.86 11.89
C GLU A 77 -2.41 8.05 11.22
N ARG A 78 -2.09 9.12 11.95
CA ARG A 78 -1.31 10.25 11.42
C ARG A 78 0.07 9.79 10.95
N GLN A 79 0.76 8.99 11.77
CA GLN A 79 2.04 8.41 11.39
C GLN A 79 1.91 7.43 10.22
N LEU A 80 0.80 6.68 10.13
CA LEU A 80 0.52 5.81 8.99
C LEU A 80 0.36 6.61 7.70
N MET A 81 -0.36 7.74 7.73
CA MET A 81 -0.50 8.62 6.57
C MET A 81 0.85 9.18 6.14
N GLU A 82 1.69 9.62 7.11
CA GLU A 82 3.06 10.06 6.82
C GLU A 82 3.88 8.95 6.14
N GLN A 83 3.83 7.72 6.66
CA GLN A 83 4.52 6.59 6.03
C GLN A 83 3.98 6.31 4.62
N LEU A 84 2.66 6.36 4.40
CA LEU A 84 2.09 6.22 3.06
C LEU A 84 2.56 7.32 2.10
N ASP A 85 2.94 8.51 2.60
CA ASP A 85 3.37 9.61 1.75
C ASP A 85 4.77 9.49 1.18
N TYR A 86 5.69 8.75 1.83
CA TYR A 86 7.05 8.59 1.32
C TYR A 86 7.51 7.14 1.19
N ASN A 87 6.84 6.18 1.81
CA ASN A 87 7.26 4.79 1.81
C ASN A 87 6.66 4.05 0.61
N LEU A 88 7.50 3.80 -0.41
CA LEU A 88 7.11 3.07 -1.61
C LEU A 88 6.57 1.67 -1.33
N LEU A 89 7.07 0.98 -0.30
CA LEU A 89 6.57 -0.35 0.08
C LEU A 89 5.14 -0.26 0.62
N PHE A 90 4.84 0.77 1.41
CA PHE A 90 3.50 0.96 1.98
C PHE A 90 2.52 1.36 0.88
N ARG A 91 2.92 2.27 -0.04
CA ARG A 91 2.12 2.61 -1.22
C ARG A 91 1.90 1.45 -2.17
N TRP A 92 2.89 0.56 -2.28
CA TRP A 92 2.76 -0.64 -3.09
C TRP A 92 1.72 -1.60 -2.49
N PHE A 93 1.69 -1.73 -1.17
CA PHE A 93 0.81 -2.69 -0.49
C PHE A 93 -0.66 -2.23 -0.43
N VAL A 94 -0.94 -0.93 -0.34
CA VAL A 94 -2.31 -0.35 -0.28
C VAL A 94 -2.96 -0.20 -1.65
#